data_AF-W0AE42-F1
#
_entry.id   AF-W0AE42-F1
#
_cell.length_a   1.000
_cell.length_b   1.000
_cell.length_c   1.000
_cell.angle_alpha   90.00
_cell.angle_beta   90.00
_cell.angle_gamma   90.00
#
_symmetry.space_group_name_H-M   'P 1'
#
loop_
_entity.id
_entity.type
_entity.pdbx_description
1 polymer ?
#
loop_
_entity_poly.entity_id
_entity_poly.type
_entity_poly.pdbx_seq_one_letter_code
_entity_poly.pdbx_strand_id
1 'polypeptide(L)' 'MMALLCSIFGHKPDRGHARHDGRDYWTSCRRCNGQLIRDVDGWRAGTAAEISFHDSLRGDRDEQRAAAGLG' A
#
# COMPACT_ATOMS: atom_id res chain seq x y z
N MET A 1 4.14 -13.84 -14.46
CA MET A 1 3.68 -15.16 -13.94
C MET A 1 3.24 -15.13 -12.47
N MET A 2 3.83 -14.29 -11.60
CA MET A 2 3.50 -14.26 -10.15
C MET A 2 2.17 -13.57 -9.78
N ALA A 3 1.58 -12.75 -10.65
CA ALA A 3 0.29 -12.11 -10.38
C ALA A 3 -0.86 -13.13 -10.30
N LEU A 4 -0.91 -14.07 -11.25
CA LEU A 4 -1.89 -15.16 -11.28
C LEU A 4 -1.84 -16.06 -10.03
N LEU A 5 -0.63 -16.32 -9.51
CA LEU A 5 -0.47 -17.09 -8.28
C LEU A 5 -1.07 -16.37 -7.07
N CYS A 6 -1.04 -15.04 -7.01
CA CYS A 6 -1.65 -14.29 -5.91
C CYS A 6 -3.17 -14.25 -6.01
N SER A 7 -3.74 -14.34 -7.22
CA SER A 7 -5.19 -14.50 -7.40
C SER A 7 -5.70 -15.85 -6.90
N ILE A 8 -4.89 -16.91 -6.98
CA ILE A 8 -5.27 -18.26 -6.54
C ILE A 8 -4.94 -18.52 -5.06
N PHE A 9 -3.73 -18.16 -4.62
CA PHE A 9 -3.23 -18.46 -3.27
C PHE A 9 -3.37 -17.29 -2.29
N GLY A 10 -3.93 -16.17 -2.73
CA GLY A 10 -4.00 -14.93 -1.96
C GLY A 10 -2.67 -14.17 -1.89
N HIS A 11 -2.78 -12.89 -1.59
CA HIS A 11 -1.63 -12.02 -1.38
C HIS A 11 -0.95 -12.29 -0.03
N LYS A 12 0.38 -12.18 0.00
CA LYS A 12 1.19 -12.31 1.22
C LYS A 12 1.67 -10.92 1.67
N PRO A 13 1.01 -10.27 2.64
CA PRO A 13 1.39 -8.93 3.07
C PRO A 13 2.77 -8.90 3.72
N ASP A 14 3.50 -7.81 3.48
CA ASP A 14 4.74 -7.49 4.17
C ASP A 14 4.52 -6.68 5.45
N ARG A 15 4.00 -7.35 6.49
CA ARG A 15 3.54 -6.68 7.72
C ARG A 15 4.60 -5.81 8.42
N GLY A 16 5.90 -6.10 8.26
CA GLY A 16 6.97 -5.27 8.84
C GLY A 16 7.15 -3.92 8.16
N HIS A 17 6.76 -3.82 6.89
CA HIS A 17 6.83 -2.60 6.08
C HIS A 17 5.47 -1.90 5.93
N ALA A 18 4.46 -2.32 6.71
CA ALA A 18 3.18 -1.63 6.75
C ALA A 18 3.35 -0.19 7.25
N ARG A 19 2.73 0.78 6.56
CA ARG A 19 2.76 2.20 6.91
C ARG A 19 1.36 2.79 6.84
N HIS A 20 1.08 3.73 7.73
CA HIS A 20 -0.17 4.49 7.71
C HIS A 20 -0.02 5.70 6.79
N ASP A 21 -0.92 5.85 5.82
CA ASP A 21 -0.86 6.97 4.88
C ASP A 21 -1.58 8.23 5.38
N GLY A 22 -2.15 8.19 6.59
CA GLY A 22 -2.98 9.26 7.13
C GLY A 22 -4.46 8.89 7.17
N ARG A 23 -4.87 7.87 6.42
CA ARG A 23 -6.23 7.33 6.40
C ARG A 23 -6.27 5.83 6.67
N ASP A 24 -5.47 5.08 5.93
CA ASP A 24 -5.47 3.62 5.95
C ASP A 24 -4.05 3.08 6.13
N TYR A 25 -3.96 1.80 6.53
CA TYR A 25 -2.68 1.09 6.56
C TYR A 25 -2.43 0.41 5.22
N TRP A 26 -1.26 0.65 4.65
CA TRP A 26 -0.83 0.09 3.37
C TRP A 26 0.45 -0.70 3.50
N THR A 27 0.60 -1.72 2.65
CA THR A 27 1.81 -2.54 2.50
C THR A 27 1.90 -3.09 1.08
N SER A 28 3.03 -3.68 0.71
CA SER A 28 3.14 -4.47 -0.52
C SER A 28 2.97 -5.98 -0.26
N CYS A 29 2.58 -6.70 -1.31
CA CYS A 29 2.65 -8.16 -1.35
C CYS A 29 4.10 -8.62 -1.57
N ARG A 30 4.64 -9.48 -0.71
CA ARG A 30 6.01 -10.01 -0.84
C ARG A 30 6.27 -10.87 -2.09
N ARG A 31 5.23 -11.24 -2.84
CA ARG A 31 5.32 -12.11 -4.03
C ARG A 31 5.21 -11.33 -5.34
N CYS A 32 4.19 -10.49 -5.46
CA CYS A 32 3.89 -9.75 -6.69
C CYS A 32 4.11 -8.24 -6.57
N ASN A 33 4.51 -7.76 -5.39
CA ASN A 33 4.68 -6.34 -5.06
C ASN A 33 3.41 -5.48 -5.18
N GLY A 34 2.23 -6.09 -5.38
CA GLY A 34 0.95 -5.38 -5.45
C GLY A 34 0.64 -4.64 -4.15
N GLN A 35 0.03 -3.47 -4.27
CA GLN A 35 -0.39 -2.66 -3.13
C GLN A 35 -1.57 -3.30 -2.40
N LEU A 36 -1.43 -3.46 -1.09
CA LEU A 36 -2.42 -4.03 -0.22
C LEU A 36 -2.85 -3.00 0.83
N ILE A 37 -4.16 -2.89 1.01
CA ILE A 37 -4.79 -2.06 2.02
C ILE A 37 -5.29 -2.93 3.18
N ARG A 38 -5.22 -2.38 4.38
CA ARG A 38 -5.78 -3.02 5.58
C ARG A 38 -7.29 -2.85 5.61
N ASP A 39 -7.98 -3.97 5.76
CA ASP A 39 -9.42 -4.08 5.92
C ASP A 39 -9.75 -4.73 7.28
N VAL A 40 -11.03 -4.82 7.62
CA VAL A 40 -11.57 -5.42 8.85
C VAL A 40 -11.08 -6.86 9.00
N ASP A 41 -11.15 -7.64 7.93
CA ASP A 41 -10.81 -9.07 7.93
C ASP A 41 -9.33 -9.38 7.65
N GLY A 42 -8.50 -8.34 7.41
CA GLY A 42 -7.07 -8.53 7.16
C GLY A 42 -6.54 -7.65 6.04
N TRP A 43 -5.69 -8.20 5.18
CA TRP A 43 -5.07 -7.47 4.07
C TRP A 43 -5.68 -7.90 2.75
N ARG A 44 -6.13 -6.93 1.95
CA ARG A 44 -6.66 -7.19 0.61
C ARG A 44 -5.95 -6.34 -0.43
N ALA A 45 -6.14 -6.67 -1.71
CA ALA A 45 -5.71 -5.81 -2.79
C ALA A 45 -6.48 -4.49 -2.76
N GLY A 46 -5.77 -3.38 -2.95
CA GLY A 46 -6.41 -2.09 -3.19
C GLY A 46 -7.09 -2.09 -4.56
N THR A 47 -8.24 -1.44 -4.64
CA THR A 47 -8.84 -1.07 -5.94
C THR A 47 -7.99 0.01 -6.61
N ALA A 48 -8.14 0.19 -7.92
CA ALA A 48 -7.40 1.22 -8.65
C ALA A 48 -7.63 2.63 -8.06
N ALA A 49 -8.87 2.93 -7.63
CA ALA A 49 -9.19 4.22 -7.01
C ALA A 49 -8.50 4.41 -5.66
N GLU A 50 -8.49 3.39 -4.81
CA GLU A 50 -7.80 3.43 -3.51
C GLU A 50 -6.29 3.57 -3.68
N ILE A 51 -5.70 2.86 -4.64
CA ILE A 51 -4.27 2.94 -4.97
C ILE A 51 -3.91 4.36 -5.43
N SER A 52 -4.66 4.93 -6.38
CA SER A 52 -4.40 6.29 -6.85
C SER A 52 -4.51 7.32 -5.71
N PHE A 53 -5.47 7.15 -4.80
CA PHE A 53 -5.61 8.04 -3.65
C PHE A 53 -4.49 7.86 -2.62
N HIS A 54 -4.04 6.62 -2.40
CA HIS A 54 -2.87 6.34 -1.57
C HIS A 54 -1.61 7.00 -2.12
N ASP A 55 -1.38 6.89 -3.43
CA ASP A 55 -0.22 7.48 -4.10
C ASP A 55 -0.25 9.02 -4.02
N SER A 56 -1.43 9.66 -4.13
CA SER A 56 -1.55 11.11 -3.92
C SER A 56 -1.23 11.52 -2.48
N LEU A 57 -1.74 10.80 -1.47
CA LEU A 57 -1.43 11.07 -0.06
C LEU A 57 0.06 10.89 0.28
N ARG A 58 0.76 10.00 -0.44
CA ARG A 58 2.21 9.85 -0.31
C ARG A 58 2.93 11.04 -0.90
N GLY A 59 2.53 11.46 -2.12
CA GLY A 59 3.07 12.66 -2.77
C GLY A 59 2.92 13.91 -1.90
N ASP A 60 1.71 14.18 -1.41
CA ASP A 60 1.42 15.35 -0.57
C ASP A 60 2.28 15.36 0.70
N ARG A 61 2.45 14.21 1.35
CA ARG A 61 3.29 14.08 2.55
C ARG A 61 4.76 14.33 2.23
N ASP A 62 5.26 13.80 1.13
CA ASP A 62 6.65 13.97 0.72
C ASP A 62 6.93 15.43 0.36
N GLU A 63 5.99 16.10 -0.32
CA GLU A 63 6.04 17.54 -0.58
C GLU A 63 6.05 18.35 0.72
N GLN A 64 5.15 18.05 1.67
CA GLN A 64 5.11 18.71 2.96
C GLN A 64 6.42 18.52 3.76
N ARG A 65 7.01 17.32 3.73
CA ARG A 65 8.31 17.05 4.39
C ARG A 65 9.45 17.83 3.74
N ALA A 66 9.45 17.93 2.40
CA ALA A 66 10.43 18.73 1.68
C ALA A 66 10.29 20.22 2.01
N ALA A 67 9.07 20.76 2.03
CA ALA A 67 8.79 22.15 2.41
C ALA A 67 9.19 22.45 3.87
N ALA A 68 9.07 21.47 4.77
CA ALA A 68 9.51 21.57 6.15
C ALA A 68 11.04 21.38 6.35
N GLY A 69 11.79 21.06 5.30
CA GLY A 69 13.23 20.81 5.37
C GLY A 69 13.62 19.50 6.07
N LEU A 70 12.72 18.50 6.09
CA LEU A 70 12.91 17.20 6.77
C LEU A 70 13.39 16.07 5.83
N GLY A 71 14.23 16.42 4.85
CA GLY A 71 14.75 15.54 3.80
C GLY A 71 16.01 14.78 4.18
#